data_AF-A0A3M7IGM8-F1
#
_entry.id   AF-A0A3M7IGM8-F1
#
_cell.length_a   1.000
_cell.length_b   1.000
_cell.length_c   1.000
_cell.angle_alpha   90.00
_cell.angle_beta   90.00
_cell.angle_gamma   90.00
#
_symmetry.space_group_name_H-M   'P 1'
#
loop_
_entity.id
_entity.type
_entity.pdbx_description
1 polymer ?
#
loop_
_entity_poly.entity_id
_entity_poly.type
_entity_poly.pdbx_seq_one_letter_code
_entity_poly.pdbx_strand_id
1 'polypeptide(L)'
;MLVIQSALINAGVAIASWLTFATLFSNSSLQWRVFFSAIVLALCFFIPETPRWLVSRGRHEEARAVIAQFADTTEDDLLVEGQLQEILDNVKEENLNETSWSDTFHNKSEYCLLRSLAALYTSMRSFADVDSLSSDA
;
A
#
# COMPACT_ATOMS: atom_id res chain seq x y z
N MET A 1 13.13 -3.34 3.43
CA MET A 1 11.75 -2.84 3.30
C MET A 1 10.89 -3.22 4.52
N LEU A 2 10.80 -4.50 4.91
CA LEU A 2 9.99 -4.96 6.06
C LEU A 2 10.40 -4.36 7.42
N VAL A 3 11.70 -4.17 7.66
CA VAL A 3 12.22 -3.58 8.92
C VAL A 3 11.83 -2.10 9.05
N ILE A 4 11.80 -1.36 7.94
CA ILE A 4 11.41 0.05 7.93
C ILE A 4 9.91 0.16 8.22
N GLN A 5 9.10 -0.72 7.63
CA GLN A 5 7.66 -0.78 7.87
C GLN A 5 7.34 -1.09 9.34
N SER A 6 8.00 -2.09 9.94
CA SER A 6 7.77 -2.42 11.35
C SER A 6 8.29 -1.35 12.29
N ALA A 7 9.41 -0.69 11.97
CA ALA A 7 9.93 0.43 12.76
C ALA A 7 8.95 1.62 12.80
N LEU A 8 8.35 1.97 11.66
CA LEU A 8 7.36 3.05 11.58
C LEU A 8 6.10 2.74 12.39
N ILE A 9 5.62 1.49 12.35
CA ILE A 9 4.47 1.04 13.14
C ILE A 9 4.78 1.17 14.64
N ASN A 10 5.94 0.65 15.08
CA ASN A 10 6.33 0.72 16.49
C ASN A 10 6.54 2.15 16.97
N ALA A 11 7.11 3.03 16.13
CA ALA A 11 7.24 4.45 16.45
C ALA A 11 5.86 5.12 16.63
N GLY A 12 4.90 4.83 15.77
CA GLY A 12 3.52 5.33 15.89
C GLY A 12 2.85 4.86 17.18
N VAL A 13 2.99 3.58 17.53
CA VAL A 13 2.44 3.02 18.77
C VAL A 13 3.10 3.65 20.01
N ALA A 14 4.42 3.88 19.98
CA ALA A 14 5.13 4.54 21.06
C ALA A 14 4.62 5.98 21.27
N ILE A 15 4.47 6.76 20.21
CA ILE A 15 3.93 8.13 20.27
C ILE A 15 2.50 8.13 20.82
N ALA A 16 1.65 7.23 20.34
CA ALA A 16 0.27 7.09 20.84
C ALA A 16 0.22 6.74 22.33
N SER A 17 1.12 5.88 22.79
CA SER A 17 1.23 5.48 24.20
C SER A 17 1.66 6.65 25.08
N TRP A 18 2.63 7.46 24.64
CA TRP A 18 3.06 8.68 25.33
C TRP A 18 1.97 9.74 25.39
N LEU A 19 1.22 9.95 24.30
CA LEU A 19 0.08 10.88 24.28
C LEU A 19 -1.06 10.41 25.18
N THR A 20 -1.31 9.10 25.23
CA THR A 20 -2.27 8.50 26.17
C THR A 20 -1.82 8.74 27.61
N PHE A 21 -0.55 8.52 27.92
CA PHE A 21 0.01 8.84 29.25
C PHE A 21 -0.10 10.31 29.61
N ALA A 22 0.22 11.23 28.67
CA ALA A 22 0.11 12.67 28.89
C ALA A 22 -1.33 13.13 29.17
N THR A 23 -2.32 12.45 28.59
CA THR A 23 -3.74 12.79 28.77
C THR A 23 -4.38 12.16 30.00
N LEU A 24 -3.73 11.19 30.66
CA LEU A 24 -4.19 10.63 31.95
C LEU A 24 -4.22 11.67 33.09
N PHE A 25 -3.44 12.74 33.00
CA PHE A 25 -3.40 13.81 34.01
C PHE A 25 -4.56 14.81 33.88
N SER A 26 -5.35 14.76 32.81
CA SER A 26 -6.51 15.63 32.62
C SER A 26 -7.79 14.94 33.11
N ASN A 27 -8.49 15.56 34.07
CA ASN A 27 -9.65 15.03 34.79
C ASN A 27 -10.94 14.84 33.95
N SER A 28 -10.88 14.93 32.62
CA SER A 28 -12.07 14.80 31.75
C SER A 28 -11.88 13.70 30.71
N SER A 29 -12.68 12.64 30.85
CA SER A 29 -12.72 11.44 30.00
C SER A 29 -12.86 11.72 28.48
N LEU A 30 -13.35 12.90 28.10
CA LEU A 30 -13.66 13.27 26.71
C LEU A 30 -12.52 13.98 25.95
N GLN A 31 -11.51 14.53 26.64
CA GLN A 31 -10.54 15.44 25.99
C GLN A 31 -9.59 14.73 25.00
N TRP A 32 -9.13 13.52 25.32
CA TRP A 32 -8.14 12.81 24.49
C TRP A 32 -8.71 12.33 23.14
N ARG A 33 -10.01 12.00 23.09
CA ARG A 33 -10.70 11.58 21.85
C ARG A 33 -10.82 12.74 20.87
N VAL A 34 -11.16 13.93 21.36
CA VAL A 34 -11.32 15.14 20.54
C VAL A 34 -9.95 15.63 20.07
N PHE A 35 -8.93 15.60 20.94
CA PHE A 35 -7.58 15.99 20.57
C PHE A 35 -6.98 15.09 19.48
N PHE A 36 -7.10 13.77 19.63
CA PHE A 36 -6.62 12.83 18.62
C PHE A 36 -7.39 12.98 17.30
N SER A 37 -8.71 13.10 17.35
CA SER A 37 -9.53 13.32 16.16
C SER A 37 -9.19 14.65 15.47
N ALA A 38 -8.90 15.70 16.23
CA ALA A 38 -8.52 17.00 15.68
C ALA A 38 -7.14 16.96 14.99
N ILE A 39 -6.17 16.25 15.57
CA ILE A 39 -4.85 16.07 14.96
C ILE A 39 -4.96 15.28 13.65
N VAL A 40 -5.71 14.18 13.65
CA VAL A 40 -5.91 13.36 12.43
C VAL A 40 -6.64 14.16 11.35
N LEU A 41 -7.68 14.92 11.72
CA LEU A 41 -8.37 15.82 10.78
C LEU A 41 -7.44 16.90 10.23
N ALA A 42 -6.61 17.51 11.08
CA ALA A 42 -5.64 18.50 10.63
C ALA A 42 -4.63 17.90 9.64
N LEU A 43 -4.09 16.72 9.92
CA LEU A 43 -3.17 16.00 9.04
C LEU A 43 -3.81 15.61 7.70
N CYS A 44 -5.10 15.29 7.69
CA CYS A 44 -5.83 14.94 6.47
C CYS A 44 -5.84 16.10 5.45
N PHE A 45 -5.84 17.36 5.90
CA PHE A 45 -5.77 18.52 5.01
C PHE A 45 -4.39 18.77 4.40
N PHE A 46 -3.32 18.20 4.97
CA PHE A 46 -1.95 18.37 4.48
C PHE A 46 -1.52 17.30 3.47
N ILE A 47 -2.26 16.20 3.36
CA ILE A 47 -1.91 15.10 2.46
C ILE A 47 -2.46 15.43 1.07
N PRO A 48 -1.61 15.54 0.03
CA PRO A 48 -2.10 15.71 -1.33
C PRO A 48 -2.92 14.49 -1.73
N GLU A 49 -4.02 14.73 -2.46
CA GLU A 49 -4.88 13.66 -2.97
C GLU A 49 -4.09 12.71 -3.88
N THR A 50 -4.44 11.43 -3.85
CA THR A 50 -3.69 10.43 -4.63
C THR A 50 -3.84 10.69 -6.13
N PRO A 51 -2.74 10.62 -6.92
CA PRO A 51 -2.78 10.94 -8.35
C PRO A 51 -3.72 10.00 -9.12
N ARG A 52 -3.81 8.73 -8.70
CA ARG A 52 -4.76 7.76 -9.25
C ARG A 52 -6.23 8.15 -9.04
N TRP A 53 -6.58 8.70 -7.87
CA TRP A 53 -7.94 9.18 -7.61
C TRP A 53 -8.29 10.42 -8.44
N LEU A 54 -7.33 11.33 -8.64
CA LEU A 54 -7.51 12.48 -9.51
C LEU A 54 -7.76 12.06 -10.96
N VAL A 55 -7.04 11.05 -11.45
CA VAL A 55 -7.24 10.46 -12.77
C VAL A 55 -8.62 9.80 -12.91
N SER A 56 -9.07 9.04 -11.90
CA SER A 56 -10.40 8.39 -11.94
C SER A 56 -11.57 9.40 -11.90
N ARG A 57 -11.32 10.63 -11.41
CA ARG A 57 -12.26 11.75 -11.43
C ARG A 57 -12.14 12.64 -12.68
N GLY A 58 -11.27 12.31 -13.62
CA GLY A 58 -11.06 13.07 -14.86
C GLY A 58 -10.24 14.37 -14.68
N ARG A 59 -9.57 14.56 -13.53
CA ARG A 59 -8.76 15.74 -13.21
C ARG A 59 -7.29 15.49 -13.54
N HIS A 60 -6.99 15.39 -14.83
CA HIS A 60 -5.65 14.99 -15.31
C HIS A 60 -4.56 16.03 -15.05
N GLU A 61 -4.86 17.33 -15.14
CA GLU A 61 -3.89 18.40 -14.89
C GLU A 61 -3.42 18.42 -13.43
N GLU A 62 -4.33 18.23 -12.48
CA GLU A 62 -3.97 18.16 -11.07
C GLU A 62 -3.21 16.87 -10.72
N ALA A 63 -3.53 15.77 -11.39
CA ALA A 63 -2.76 14.54 -11.25
C ALA A 63 -1.32 14.74 -11.73
N ARG A 64 -1.10 15.48 -12.83
CA ARG A 64 0.24 15.83 -13.33
C ARG A 64 1.03 16.66 -12.31
N ALA A 65 0.40 17.68 -11.72
CA ALA A 65 1.04 18.51 -10.69
C ALA A 65 1.47 17.69 -9.46
N VAL A 66 0.61 16.76 -9.00
CA VAL A 66 0.92 15.87 -7.87
C VAL A 66 2.06 14.92 -8.22
N ILE A 67 2.05 14.31 -9.41
CA ILE A 67 3.13 13.40 -9.84
C ILE A 67 4.46 14.16 -9.96
N ALA A 68 4.45 15.35 -10.55
CA ALA A 68 5.63 16.21 -10.64
C ALA A 68 6.19 16.58 -9.25
N GLN A 69 5.32 16.86 -8.28
CA GLN A 69 5.71 17.10 -6.89
C GLN A 69 6.38 15.88 -6.24
N PHE A 70 5.92 14.66 -6.54
CA PHE A 70 6.54 13.42 -6.02
C PHE A 70 7.86 13.07 -6.74
N ALA A 71 7.97 13.38 -8.03
CA ALA A 71 9.15 13.12 -8.85
C ALA A 71 10.22 14.23 -8.75
N ASP A 72 9.96 15.29 -7.97
CA ASP A 72 10.83 16.48 -7.81
C ASP A 72 11.28 17.07 -9.17
N THR A 73 10.37 17.07 -10.14
CA THR A 73 10.61 17.55 -11.52
C THR A 73 9.53 18.51 -11.97
N THR A 74 9.69 19.08 -13.17
CA THR A 74 8.71 19.99 -13.78
C THR A 74 7.53 19.21 -14.37
N GLU A 75 6.35 19.83 -14.40
CA GLU A 75 5.13 19.20 -14.95
C GLU A 75 5.28 18.76 -16.42
N ASP A 76 6.15 19.42 -17.18
CA ASP A 76 6.40 19.15 -18.61
C ASP A 76 7.45 18.04 -18.87
N ASP A 77 7.98 17.40 -17.83
CA ASP A 77 8.97 16.34 -17.99
C ASP A 77 8.34 15.06 -18.58
N LEU A 78 9.05 14.43 -19.52
CA LEU A 78 8.59 13.20 -20.20
C LEU A 78 8.33 12.05 -19.23
N LEU A 79 9.03 12.06 -18.09
CA LEU A 79 8.84 11.08 -17.02
C LEU A 79 7.44 11.19 -16.39
N VAL A 80 6.97 12.41 -16.12
CA VAL A 80 5.67 12.69 -15.51
C VAL A 80 4.55 12.28 -16.46
N GLU A 81 4.68 12.61 -17.74
CA GLU A 81 3.69 12.23 -18.75
C GLU A 81 3.63 10.71 -18.94
N GLY A 82 4.77 10.02 -18.92
CA GLY A 82 4.83 8.56 -18.97
C GLY A 82 4.11 7.90 -17.79
N GLN A 83 4.35 8.39 -16.56
CA GLN A 83 3.68 7.89 -15.36
C GLN A 83 2.17 8.18 -15.36
N LEU A 84 1.77 9.36 -15.82
CA LEU A 84 0.36 9.72 -15.96
C LEU A 84 -0.34 8.79 -16.95
N GLN A 85 0.29 8.50 -18.09
CA GLN A 85 -0.23 7.60 -19.11
C GLN A 85 -0.34 6.15 -18.60
N GLU A 86 0.65 5.66 -17.87
CA GLU A 86 0.60 4.35 -17.22
C GLU A 86 -0.58 4.25 -16.24
N ILE A 87 -0.78 5.27 -15.39
CA ILE A 87 -1.91 5.30 -14.45
C ILE A 87 -3.25 5.34 -15.20
N LEU A 88 -3.34 6.11 -16.28
CA LEU A 88 -4.53 6.19 -17.13
C LEU A 88 -4.90 4.83 -17.73
N ASP A 89 -3.92 4.11 -18.26
CA ASP A 89 -4.15 2.83 -18.91
C ASP A 89 -4.55 1.76 -17.87
N ASN A 90 -3.90 1.75 -16.70
CA ASN A 90 -4.32 0.90 -15.57
C ASN A 90 -5.77 1.18 -15.14
N VAL A 91 -6.16 2.45 -14.99
CA VAL A 91 -7.52 2.82 -14.58
C VAL A 91 -8.55 2.44 -15.65
N LYS A 92 -8.21 2.54 -16.95
CA LYS A 92 -9.10 2.07 -18.03
C LYS A 92 -9.27 0.56 -17.98
N GLU A 93 -8.19 -0.20 -17.81
CA GLU A 93 -8.24 -1.66 -17.69
C GLU A 93 -9.09 -2.10 -16.49
N GLU A 94 -8.96 -1.43 -15.35
CA GLU A 94 -9.78 -1.69 -14.16
C GLU A 94 -11.26 -1.38 -14.38
N ASN A 95 -11.60 -0.27 -15.05
CA ASN A 95 -12.99 0.06 -15.35
C ASN A 95 -13.63 -0.93 -16.34
N LEU A 96 -12.85 -1.48 -17.27
CA LEU A 96 -13.32 -2.52 -18.19
C LEU A 96 -13.49 -3.88 -17.48
N ASN A 97 -12.76 -4.08 -16.40
CA ASN A 97 -12.69 -5.34 -15.68
C ASN A 97 -13.23 -5.15 -14.25
N GLU A 98 -14.45 -4.58 -14.13
CA GLU A 98 -15.19 -4.48 -12.86
C GLU A 98 -15.32 -5.87 -12.25
N THR A 99 -14.42 -6.17 -11.32
CA THR A 99 -14.38 -7.44 -10.61
C THR A 99 -15.20 -7.27 -9.34
N SER A 100 -16.27 -8.05 -9.24
CA SER A 100 -17.08 -8.11 -8.04
C SER A 100 -16.32 -8.92 -6.98
N TRP A 101 -16.48 -8.58 -5.70
CA TRP A 101 -15.96 -9.39 -4.59
C TRP A 101 -16.40 -10.86 -4.65
N SER A 102 -17.52 -11.14 -5.32
CA SER A 102 -17.98 -12.51 -5.60
C SER A 102 -17.09 -13.28 -6.57
N ASP A 103 -16.37 -12.60 -7.47
CA ASP A 103 -15.53 -13.22 -8.50
C ASP A 103 -14.25 -13.81 -7.93
N THR A 104 -13.76 -13.26 -6.82
CA THR A 104 -12.68 -13.86 -6.03
C THR A 104 -13.06 -15.25 -5.49
N PHE A 105 -14.35 -15.49 -5.25
CA PHE A 105 -14.86 -16.77 -4.76
C PHE A 105 -15.47 -17.67 -5.85
N HIS A 106 -15.86 -17.09 -6.99
CA HIS A 106 -16.47 -17.83 -8.12
C HIS A 106 -15.49 -18.17 -9.24
N ASN A 107 -14.28 -17.60 -9.28
CA ASN A 107 -13.30 -17.99 -10.29
C ASN A 107 -12.81 -19.41 -9.99
N LYS A 108 -13.33 -20.36 -10.77
CA LYS A 108 -13.07 -21.79 -10.63
C LYS A 108 -11.58 -22.05 -10.85
N SER A 109 -10.91 -22.22 -9.72
CA SER A 109 -9.52 -22.64 -9.54
C SER A 109 -9.26 -23.99 -10.22
N GLU A 110 -9.06 -24.02 -11.53
CA GLU A 110 -8.42 -25.18 -12.17
C GLU A 110 -6.89 -25.10 -12.09
N TYR A 111 -6.31 -23.89 -12.05
CA TYR A 111 -4.86 -23.71 -12.07
C TYR A 111 -4.23 -23.22 -10.75
N CYS A 112 -5.02 -22.90 -9.71
CA CYS A 112 -4.46 -22.43 -8.42
C CYS A 112 -3.87 -23.59 -7.60
N LEU A 113 -4.59 -24.73 -7.52
CA LEU A 113 -4.08 -25.94 -6.89
C LEU A 113 -2.88 -26.52 -7.66
N LEU A 114 -2.94 -26.50 -8.99
CA LEU A 114 -1.82 -26.96 -9.82
C LEU A 114 -0.57 -26.09 -9.63
N ARG A 115 -0.71 -24.76 -9.52
CA ARG A 115 0.41 -23.85 -9.25
C ARG A 115 0.97 -23.99 -7.83
N SER A 116 0.12 -24.16 -6.81
CA SER A 116 0.58 -24.36 -5.43
C SER A 116 1.26 -25.73 -5.25
N LEU A 117 0.74 -26.79 -5.88
CA LEU A 117 1.36 -28.11 -5.87
C LEU A 117 2.69 -28.15 -6.64
N ALA A 118 2.77 -27.48 -7.80
CA ALA A 118 4.03 -27.36 -8.54
C ALA A 118 5.10 -26.61 -7.71
N ALA A 119 4.72 -25.53 -7.02
CA ALA A 119 5.62 -24.76 -6.16
C ALA A 119 6.10 -25.56 -4.92
N LEU A 120 5.22 -26.39 -4.34
CA LEU A 120 5.57 -27.31 -3.26
C LEU A 120 6.54 -28.41 -3.75
N TYR A 121 6.28 -28.98 -4.93
CA TYR A 121 7.14 -29.99 -5.53
C TYR A 121 8.55 -29.45 -5.82
N THR A 122 8.66 -28.24 -6.39
CA THR A 122 9.97 -27.61 -6.64
C THR A 122 10.71 -27.30 -5.34
N SER A 123 10.00 -26.86 -4.29
CA SER A 123 10.60 -26.56 -2.98
C SER A 123 11.11 -27.82 -2.29
N MET A 124 10.34 -28.92 -2.31
CA MET A 124 10.76 -30.20 -1.73
C MET A 124 11.99 -30.79 -2.45
N ARG A 125 12.05 -30.66 -3.78
CA ARG A 125 13.20 -31.11 -4.56
C ARG A 125 14.47 -30.32 -4.22
N SER A 126 14.35 -29.01 -4.04
CA SER A 126 15.48 -28.17 -3.62
C SER A 126 15.98 -28.51 -2.23
N PHE A 127 15.10 -28.93 -1.32
CA PHE A 127 15.50 -29.32 0.04
C PHE A 127 16.23 -30.68 0.05
N ALA A 128 15.75 -31.64 -0.73
CA ALA A 128 16.38 -32.95 -0.87
C ALA A 128 17.79 -32.87 -1.51
N ASP A 129 18.02 -31.89 -2.38
CA ASP A 129 19.33 -31.65 -3.02
C ASP A 129 20.34 -30.96 -2.09
N VAL A 130 19.87 -30.26 -1.05
CA VAL A 130 20.73 -29.67 -0.01
C VAL A 130 21.21 -30.73 0.98
N ASP A 131 20.34 -31.68 1.33
CA ASP A 131 20.69 -32.77 2.25
C ASP A 131 21.70 -33.77 1.63
N SER A 132 21.63 -34.02 0.32
CA SER A 132 22.60 -34.88 -0.37
C SER A 132 24.02 -34.28 -0.37
N LEU A 133 24.14 -32.96 -0.61
CA LEU A 133 25.41 -32.25 -0.58
C LEU A 133 26.02 -32.16 0.83
N SER A 134 25.19 -32.17 1.88
CA SER A 134 25.66 -32.21 3.27
C SER A 134 26.14 -33.59 3.72
N SER A 135 25.76 -34.68 3.03
CA SER A 135 26.17 -36.04 3.40
C SER A 135 27.50 -36.46 2.75
N ASP A 136 27.92 -35.76 1.70
CA ASP A 136 29.18 -36.01 0.95
C ASP A 136 30.34 -35.09 1.39
N ALA A 137 30.09 -34.16 2.34
CA ALA A 137 31.07 -33.23 2.91
C ALA A 137 31.50 -33.65 4.33
#